data_AF-A0A6N3CWJ7-F1
#
_entry.id   AF-A0A6N3CWJ7-F1
#
_cell.length_a   1.000
_cell.length_b   1.000
_cell.length_c   1.000
_cell.angle_alpha   90.00
_cell.angle_beta   90.00
_cell.angle_gamma   90.00
#
_symmetry.space_group_name_H-M   'P 1'
#
loop_
_entity.id
_entity.type
_entity.pdbx_description
1 polymer ?
#
loop_
_entity_poly.entity_id
_entity_poly.type
_entity_poly.pdbx_seq_one_letter_code
_entity_poly.pdbx_strand_id
1 'polypeptide(L)'
;MISKEALFEKYNISEEMFEAASVEWDDLKYIYTDFESKKEKYRTILSEFEQEYLINVSDYGIHSCRTRIKDPEHLIVKIIRRRQENYKKYKDLNKDNYEKFLTDLIGIRCFILFKADWEKFHRYIEERIEDSSQYYVDDCIADFDEDEGHVYMAEMPKVHVRAGDSTEYYENVLPPDAIKSKKIYRSVHYIIKYHGVYIEIQVRTLFEEGWGEIDHYMVYPYYQNDALFQQYTGLLNRLTGLADEMGSFFREVKRLEIEHLKNMDVPEEDDIEKLPIKDVSDLVEKDAIKEDVFITKNGTVQDCINDVLNE
;
A
#
# COMPACT_ATOMS: atom_id res chain seq x y z
N MET A 1 12.73 9.46 25.14
CA MET A 1 11.91 10.61 24.71
C MET A 1 12.72 11.89 24.88
N ILE A 2 12.82 12.67 23.81
CA ILE A 2 13.40 14.01 23.81
C ILE A 2 12.52 15.02 24.59
N SER A 3 13.02 16.23 24.86
CA SER A 3 12.22 17.26 25.53
C SER A 3 11.06 17.76 24.65
N LYS A 4 10.09 18.44 25.26
CA LYS A 4 8.91 18.98 24.56
C LYS A 4 9.34 19.95 23.45
N GLU A 5 10.25 20.85 23.78
CA GLU A 5 10.76 21.90 22.90
C GLU A 5 11.51 21.28 21.71
N ALA A 6 12.38 20.30 22.00
CA ALA A 6 13.13 19.58 20.96
C ALA A 6 12.20 18.79 20.03
N LEU A 7 11.12 18.21 20.58
CA LEU A 7 10.12 17.49 19.79
C LEU A 7 9.35 18.42 18.85
N PHE A 8 8.99 19.60 19.35
CA PHE A 8 8.25 20.60 18.58
C PHE A 8 9.10 21.15 17.44
N GLU A 9 10.37 21.46 17.71
CA GLU A 9 11.33 21.88 16.69
C GLU A 9 11.55 20.78 15.64
N LYS A 10 11.82 19.55 16.07
CA LYS A 10 12.11 18.41 15.18
C LYS A 10 10.95 18.11 14.21
N TYR A 11 9.71 18.25 14.68
CA TYR A 11 8.51 17.87 13.92
C TYR A 11 7.65 19.06 13.49
N ASN A 12 8.19 20.28 13.57
CA ASN A 12 7.51 21.51 13.17
C ASN A 12 6.11 21.65 13.79
N ILE A 13 5.99 21.36 15.09
CA ILE A 13 4.73 21.48 15.84
C ILE A 13 4.71 22.86 16.48
N SER A 14 3.72 23.70 16.12
CA SER A 14 3.52 24.99 16.77
C SER A 14 2.86 24.83 18.15
N GLU A 15 3.07 25.80 19.04
CA GLU A 15 2.37 25.82 20.33
C GLU A 15 0.86 25.87 20.14
N GLU A 16 0.37 26.67 19.19
CA GLU A 16 -1.05 26.75 18.81
C GLU A 16 -1.62 25.38 18.39
N MET A 17 -0.86 24.59 17.62
CA MET A 17 -1.27 23.24 17.21
C MET A 17 -1.39 22.30 18.42
N PHE A 18 -0.44 22.40 19.35
CA PHE A 18 -0.45 21.58 20.55
C PHE A 18 -1.60 21.95 21.50
N GLU A 19 -1.86 23.25 21.70
CA GLU A 19 -2.99 23.74 22.50
C GLU A 19 -4.33 23.29 21.89
N ALA A 20 -4.48 23.40 20.56
CA ALA A 20 -5.67 22.93 19.85
C ALA A 20 -5.90 21.42 19.96
N ALA A 21 -4.83 20.62 20.09
CA ALA A 21 -4.95 19.18 20.32
C ALA A 21 -5.52 18.86 21.72
N SER A 22 -5.39 19.78 22.69
CA SER A 22 -5.87 19.62 24.07
C SER A 22 -5.40 18.31 24.73
N VAL A 23 -4.13 17.95 24.53
CA VAL A 23 -3.49 16.77 25.15
C VAL A 23 -2.46 17.23 26.16
N GLU A 24 -2.44 16.59 27.32
CA GLU A 24 -1.43 16.83 28.33
C GLU A 24 -0.09 16.18 27.93
N TRP A 25 1.00 16.90 28.16
CA TRP A 25 2.35 16.39 27.85
C TRP A 25 2.71 15.14 28.67
N ASP A 26 2.21 15.05 29.90
CA ASP A 26 2.42 13.90 30.76
C ASP A 26 1.75 12.63 30.23
N ASP A 27 0.56 12.76 29.61
CA ASP A 27 -0.11 11.63 28.96
C ASP A 27 0.66 11.17 27.72
N LEU A 28 1.22 12.09 26.93
CA LEU A 28 2.06 11.72 25.78
C LEU A 28 3.34 11.01 26.22
N LYS A 29 3.99 11.46 27.30
CA LYS A 29 5.14 10.76 27.89
C LYS A 29 4.78 9.36 28.33
N TYR A 30 3.61 9.20 28.95
CA TYR A 30 3.13 7.88 29.35
C TYR A 30 2.92 6.97 28.14
N ILE A 31 2.18 7.44 27.12
CA ILE A 31 1.92 6.67 25.89
C ILE A 31 3.23 6.28 25.21
N TYR A 32 4.22 7.17 25.14
CA TYR A 32 5.54 6.87 24.61
C TYR A 32 6.18 5.68 25.35
N THR A 33 6.22 5.72 26.67
CA THR A 33 6.88 4.68 27.49
C THR A 33 6.11 3.37 27.46
N ASP A 34 4.78 3.43 27.55
CA ASP A 34 3.91 2.26 27.46
C ASP A 34 4.08 1.56 26.11
N PHE A 35 3.99 2.30 25.01
CA PHE A 35 4.14 1.74 23.67
C PHE A 35 5.53 1.16 23.42
N GLU A 36 6.60 1.83 23.88
CA GLU A 36 7.96 1.30 23.77
C GLU A 36 8.12 0.00 24.58
N SER A 37 7.45 -0.14 25.72
CA SER A 37 7.46 -1.38 26.52
C SER A 37 6.70 -2.53 25.84
N LYS A 38 5.67 -2.22 25.03
CA LYS A 38 4.84 -3.18 24.28
C LYS A 38 5.41 -3.54 22.91
N LYS A 39 6.52 -2.94 22.49
CA LYS A 39 7.09 -3.11 21.14
C LYS A 39 7.36 -4.57 20.76
N GLU A 40 7.86 -5.38 21.70
CA GLU A 40 8.05 -6.82 21.48
C GLU A 40 6.71 -7.55 21.27
N LYS A 41 5.65 -7.19 22.00
CA LYS A 41 4.30 -7.74 21.77
C LYS A 41 3.86 -7.50 20.32
N TYR A 42 4.00 -6.27 19.81
CA TYR A 42 3.64 -5.97 18.43
C TYR A 42 4.55 -6.68 17.40
N ARG A 43 5.83 -6.94 17.73
CA ARG A 43 6.72 -7.75 16.89
C ARG A 43 6.24 -9.19 16.79
N THR A 44 5.82 -9.78 17.91
CA THR A 44 5.24 -11.12 17.92
C THR A 44 3.98 -11.19 17.07
N ILE A 45 3.02 -10.29 17.31
CA ILE A 45 1.77 -10.24 16.55
C ILE A 45 2.03 -10.06 15.05
N LEU A 46 2.95 -9.17 14.68
CA LEU A 46 3.33 -8.97 13.29
C LEU A 46 3.94 -10.25 12.67
N SER A 47 4.81 -10.95 13.40
CA SER A 47 5.43 -12.17 12.90
C SER A 47 4.42 -13.31 12.72
N GLU A 48 3.43 -13.41 13.62
CA GLU A 48 2.32 -14.35 13.50
C GLU A 48 1.46 -14.03 12.27
N PHE A 49 1.10 -12.75 12.09
CA PHE A 49 0.36 -12.31 10.90
C PHE A 49 1.13 -12.57 9.60
N GLU A 50 2.46 -12.32 9.59
CA GLU A 50 3.31 -12.62 8.45
C GLU A 50 3.29 -14.11 8.09
N GLN A 51 3.35 -14.98 9.10
CA GLN A 51 3.33 -16.42 8.90
C GLN A 51 1.99 -16.93 8.39
N GLU A 52 0.89 -16.37 8.90
CA GLU A 52 -0.45 -16.81 8.56
C GLU A 52 -0.93 -16.28 7.19
N TYR A 53 -0.63 -15.02 6.88
CA TYR A 53 -1.20 -14.32 5.72
C TYR A 53 -0.19 -13.90 4.66
N LEU A 54 1.12 -13.81 4.97
CA LEU A 54 2.09 -13.18 4.08
C LEU A 54 3.12 -14.12 3.42
N ILE A 55 3.23 -15.39 3.82
CA ILE A 55 4.27 -16.31 3.28
C ILE A 55 4.16 -16.51 1.76
N ASN A 56 2.96 -16.70 1.22
CA ASN A 56 2.73 -17.06 -0.18
C ASN A 56 2.04 -15.94 -0.99
N VAL A 57 2.20 -14.68 -0.59
CA VAL A 57 1.49 -13.56 -1.22
C VAL A 57 1.91 -13.28 -2.66
N SER A 58 3.07 -13.80 -3.10
CA SER A 58 3.48 -13.82 -4.51
C SER A 58 2.46 -14.49 -5.42
N ASP A 59 1.85 -15.57 -4.94
CA ASP A 59 0.85 -16.34 -5.71
C ASP A 59 -0.47 -15.55 -5.84
N TYR A 60 -0.67 -14.57 -4.96
CA TYR A 60 -1.84 -13.70 -4.90
C TYR A 60 -1.56 -12.29 -5.43
N GLY A 61 -0.51 -12.11 -6.24
CA GLY A 61 -0.25 -10.88 -6.98
C GLY A 61 0.61 -9.84 -6.25
N ILE A 62 1.05 -10.12 -5.02
CA ILE A 62 1.99 -9.25 -4.29
C ILE A 62 3.43 -9.61 -4.65
N HIS A 63 4.14 -8.69 -5.26
CA HIS A 63 5.57 -8.85 -5.58
C HIS A 63 6.44 -8.93 -4.33
N SER A 64 6.24 -8.04 -3.36
CA SER A 64 7.00 -8.05 -2.11
C SER A 64 6.28 -7.29 -1.00
N CYS A 65 6.62 -7.60 0.25
CA CYS A 65 6.09 -6.92 1.43
C CYS A 65 7.20 -6.20 2.20
N ARG A 66 6.84 -5.09 2.85
CA ARG A 66 7.65 -4.46 3.91
C ARG A 66 6.77 -4.25 5.12
N THR A 67 7.28 -4.59 6.28
CA THR A 67 6.55 -4.46 7.54
C THR A 67 7.27 -3.49 8.46
N ARG A 68 6.50 -2.85 9.33
CA ARG A 68 7.03 -1.92 10.33
C ARG A 68 6.13 -1.88 11.55
N ILE A 69 6.74 -1.56 12.68
CA ILE A 69 6.04 -1.11 13.89
C ILE A 69 6.25 0.39 13.98
N LYS A 70 5.23 1.11 14.42
CA LYS A 70 5.30 2.56 14.60
C LYS A 70 6.48 2.91 15.50
N ASP A 71 7.11 4.05 15.22
CA ASP A 71 8.07 4.62 16.15
C ASP A 71 7.33 5.39 17.25
N PRO A 72 7.73 5.28 18.55
CA PRO A 72 7.03 5.95 19.64
C PRO A 72 7.05 7.48 19.55
N GLU A 73 8.11 8.11 19.02
CA GLU A 73 8.10 9.57 18.79
C GLU A 73 7.08 9.92 17.70
N HIS A 74 7.07 9.16 16.61
CA HIS A 74 6.07 9.35 15.55
C HIS A 74 4.64 9.04 16.00
N LEU A 75 4.45 8.17 17.00
CA LEU A 75 3.16 7.85 17.59
C LEU A 75 2.57 9.08 18.30
N ILE A 76 3.32 9.67 19.24
CA ILE A 76 2.84 10.83 20.00
C ILE A 76 2.62 12.06 19.11
N VAL A 77 3.48 12.26 18.11
CA VAL A 77 3.31 13.30 17.08
C VAL A 77 2.03 13.07 16.28
N LYS A 78 1.73 11.80 15.94
CA LYS A 78 0.48 11.45 15.24
C LYS A 78 -0.75 11.74 16.10
N ILE A 79 -0.70 11.49 17.41
CA ILE A 79 -1.82 11.79 18.33
C ILE A 79 -2.12 13.30 18.34
N ILE A 80 -1.11 14.14 18.51
CA ILE A 80 -1.25 15.61 18.48
C ILE A 80 -1.91 16.03 17.15
N ARG A 81 -1.37 15.54 16.02
CA ARG A 81 -1.89 15.86 14.69
C ARG A 81 -3.34 15.40 14.50
N ARG A 82 -3.67 14.16 14.88
CA ARG A 82 -5.01 13.59 14.70
C ARG A 82 -6.07 14.32 15.51
N ARG A 83 -5.74 14.73 16.74
CA ARG A 83 -6.64 15.54 17.57
C ARG A 83 -6.91 16.92 16.97
N GLN A 84 -5.91 17.52 16.33
CA GLN A 84 -6.09 18.80 15.64
C GLN A 84 -6.87 18.63 14.31
N GLU A 85 -6.59 17.59 13.52
CA GLU A 85 -7.26 17.30 12.24
C GLU A 85 -8.74 16.88 12.42
N ASN A 86 -9.05 16.12 13.48
CA ASN A 86 -10.39 15.59 13.74
C ASN A 86 -10.67 15.46 15.25
N TYR A 87 -10.84 16.60 15.90
CA TYR A 87 -11.10 16.66 17.34
C TYR A 87 -12.28 15.80 17.77
N LYS A 88 -13.38 15.79 16.99
CA LYS A 88 -14.59 15.02 17.32
C LYS A 88 -14.31 13.52 17.45
N LYS A 89 -13.49 12.95 16.56
CA LYS A 89 -13.12 11.53 16.61
C LYS A 89 -12.12 11.23 17.71
N TYR A 90 -11.15 12.11 17.97
CA TYR A 90 -10.00 11.81 18.84
C TYR A 90 -10.02 12.47 20.23
N LYS A 91 -11.08 13.23 20.58
CA LYS A 91 -11.19 13.93 21.88
C LYS A 91 -11.10 13.00 23.09
N ASP A 92 -11.60 11.77 22.97
CA ASP A 92 -11.67 10.81 24.07
C ASP A 92 -10.44 9.87 24.12
N LEU A 93 -9.48 10.05 23.18
CA LEU A 93 -8.20 9.33 23.15
C LEU A 93 -7.36 9.73 24.36
N ASN A 94 -6.93 8.78 25.17
CA ASN A 94 -6.09 8.99 26.33
C ASN A 94 -5.05 7.87 26.47
N LYS A 95 -4.27 7.91 27.55
CA LYS A 95 -3.20 6.96 27.82
C LYS A 95 -3.66 5.50 27.98
N ASP A 96 -4.93 5.27 28.30
CA ASP A 96 -5.48 3.95 28.58
C ASP A 96 -6.16 3.32 27.35
N ASN A 97 -6.45 4.11 26.30
CA ASN A 97 -7.24 3.64 25.14
C ASN A 97 -6.66 3.99 23.76
N TYR A 98 -5.46 4.59 23.69
CA TYR A 98 -4.89 5.06 22.42
C TYR A 98 -4.78 3.98 21.33
N GLU A 99 -4.58 2.71 21.72
CA GLU A 99 -4.52 1.57 20.80
C GLU A 99 -5.83 1.34 20.04
N LYS A 100 -6.97 1.70 20.64
CA LYS A 100 -8.29 1.61 20.01
C LYS A 100 -8.54 2.68 18.95
N PHE A 101 -7.81 3.79 19.00
CA PHE A 101 -7.96 4.91 18.06
C PHE A 101 -7.00 4.85 16.88
N LEU A 102 -5.86 4.16 17.05
CA LEU A 102 -4.75 4.21 16.12
C LEU A 102 -4.66 2.90 15.35
N THR A 103 -5.00 2.97 14.07
CA THR A 103 -5.14 1.80 13.20
C THR A 103 -3.85 1.35 12.51
N ASP A 104 -2.74 2.08 12.69
CA ASP A 104 -1.45 1.85 12.01
C ASP A 104 -0.28 1.66 12.99
N LEU A 105 -0.55 1.11 14.18
CA LEU A 105 0.52 0.74 15.12
C LEU A 105 1.45 -0.31 14.51
N ILE A 106 0.85 -1.28 13.82
CA ILE A 106 1.52 -2.22 12.93
C ILE A 106 1.14 -1.83 11.50
N GLY A 107 2.15 -1.62 10.65
CA GLY A 107 1.97 -1.25 9.26
C GLY A 107 2.61 -2.26 8.33
N ILE A 108 1.86 -2.73 7.35
CA ILE A 108 2.30 -3.66 6.31
C ILE A 108 2.12 -2.96 4.97
N ARG A 109 3.15 -2.98 4.14
CA ARG A 109 3.12 -2.46 2.78
C ARG A 109 3.34 -3.59 1.81
N CYS A 110 2.34 -3.84 0.98
CA CYS A 110 2.39 -4.83 -0.07
C CYS A 110 2.62 -4.11 -1.40
N PHE A 111 3.61 -4.57 -2.15
CA PHE A 111 3.98 -4.01 -3.43
C PHE A 111 3.46 -4.90 -4.56
N ILE A 112 2.76 -4.31 -5.51
CA ILE A 112 2.34 -4.96 -6.75
C ILE A 112 3.12 -4.39 -7.92
N LEU A 113 3.28 -5.16 -9.00
CA LEU A 113 3.89 -4.64 -10.22
C LEU A 113 2.87 -3.84 -11.04
N PHE A 114 1.64 -4.35 -11.14
CA PHE A 114 0.57 -3.73 -11.90
C PHE A 114 -0.68 -3.57 -11.05
N LYS A 115 -1.41 -2.46 -11.25
CA LYS A 115 -2.63 -2.15 -10.49
C LYS A 115 -3.67 -3.28 -10.51
N ALA A 116 -3.84 -3.93 -11.65
CA ALA A 116 -4.79 -5.04 -11.80
C ALA A 116 -4.47 -6.26 -10.92
N ASP A 117 -3.21 -6.43 -10.48
CA ASP A 117 -2.84 -7.56 -9.62
C ASP A 117 -3.37 -7.42 -8.20
N TRP A 118 -3.76 -6.20 -7.79
CA TRP A 118 -4.41 -5.93 -6.52
C TRP A 118 -5.66 -6.79 -6.30
N GLU A 119 -6.44 -7.04 -7.35
CA GLU A 119 -7.70 -7.78 -7.28
C GLU A 119 -7.50 -9.22 -6.77
N LYS A 120 -6.37 -9.85 -7.16
CA LYS A 120 -6.01 -11.20 -6.67
C LYS A 120 -5.77 -11.19 -5.17
N PHE A 121 -5.05 -10.17 -4.67
CA PHE A 121 -4.77 -10.01 -3.26
C PHE A 121 -6.03 -9.65 -2.46
N HIS A 122 -6.90 -8.83 -3.04
CA HIS A 122 -8.17 -8.46 -2.44
C HIS A 122 -9.04 -9.69 -2.16
N ARG A 123 -9.26 -10.54 -3.18
CA ARG A 123 -9.99 -11.81 -3.01
C ARG A 123 -9.32 -12.72 -1.98
N TYR A 124 -8.00 -12.84 -2.03
CA TYR A 124 -7.25 -13.66 -1.07
C TYR A 124 -7.52 -13.27 0.39
N ILE A 125 -7.57 -11.96 0.66
CA ILE A 125 -7.83 -11.39 1.98
C ILE A 125 -9.31 -11.56 2.37
N GLU A 126 -10.25 -11.25 1.48
CA GLU A 126 -11.70 -11.42 1.75
C GLU A 126 -12.10 -12.88 2.03
N GLU A 127 -11.45 -13.85 1.39
CA GLU A 127 -11.70 -15.28 1.63
C GLU A 127 -11.26 -15.75 3.02
N ARG A 128 -10.35 -15.01 3.68
CA ARG A 128 -9.68 -15.45 4.92
C ARG A 128 -10.00 -14.59 6.14
N ILE A 129 -10.37 -13.34 5.92
CA ILE A 129 -10.65 -12.37 6.97
C ILE A 129 -12.09 -11.91 6.82
N GLU A 130 -12.85 -12.02 7.91
CA GLU A 130 -14.25 -11.62 7.90
C GLU A 130 -14.40 -10.14 7.57
N ASP A 131 -15.10 -9.85 6.49
CA ASP A 131 -15.51 -8.50 6.11
C ASP A 131 -17.02 -8.36 6.29
N SER A 132 -17.43 -7.69 7.36
CA SER A 132 -18.83 -7.44 7.67
C SER A 132 -19.02 -6.03 8.19
N SER A 133 -19.96 -5.31 7.57
CA SER A 133 -20.28 -3.92 7.93
C SER A 133 -20.67 -3.72 9.40
N GLN A 134 -21.09 -4.79 10.11
CA GLN A 134 -21.41 -4.73 11.54
C GLN A 134 -20.17 -4.53 12.43
N TYR A 135 -18.97 -4.77 11.90
CA TYR A 135 -17.70 -4.61 12.62
C TYR A 135 -16.91 -3.38 12.16
N TYR A 136 -17.46 -2.58 11.25
CA TYR A 136 -16.83 -1.33 10.86
C TYR A 136 -16.91 -0.32 12.01
N VAL A 137 -15.75 0.24 12.37
CA VAL A 137 -15.60 1.08 13.56
C VAL A 137 -16.05 2.51 13.26
N ASP A 138 -17.16 2.92 13.84
CA ASP A 138 -17.63 4.31 13.84
C ASP A 138 -17.20 5.02 15.12
N ASP A 139 -17.39 4.39 16.28
CA ASP A 139 -16.92 4.82 17.60
C ASP A 139 -15.76 3.94 18.07
N CYS A 140 -14.57 4.53 18.17
CA CYS A 140 -13.34 3.81 18.52
C CYS A 140 -13.36 3.15 19.91
N ILE A 141 -14.26 3.54 20.82
CA ILE A 141 -14.34 2.96 22.16
C ILE A 141 -15.46 1.93 22.21
N ALA A 142 -16.66 2.30 21.75
CA ALA A 142 -17.86 1.46 21.87
C ALA A 142 -17.82 0.25 20.92
N ASP A 143 -17.26 0.43 19.72
CA ASP A 143 -17.22 -0.62 18.69
C ASP A 143 -15.94 -1.47 18.77
N PHE A 144 -15.04 -1.16 19.70
CA PHE A 144 -13.82 -1.93 19.88
C PHE A 144 -14.15 -3.28 20.49
N ASP A 145 -13.86 -4.34 19.75
CA ASP A 145 -14.05 -5.71 20.20
C ASP A 145 -12.89 -6.17 21.09
N GLU A 146 -13.21 -6.42 22.36
CA GLU A 146 -12.29 -6.86 23.40
C GLU A 146 -11.87 -8.34 23.27
N ASP A 147 -12.51 -9.14 22.41
CA ASP A 147 -12.09 -10.53 22.17
C ASP A 147 -10.80 -10.55 21.34
N GLU A 148 -9.63 -10.73 21.97
CA GLU A 148 -8.35 -10.75 21.26
C GLU A 148 -8.28 -11.78 20.12
N GLY A 149 -9.07 -12.86 20.17
CA GLY A 149 -9.04 -13.94 19.17
C GLY A 149 -9.86 -13.68 17.90
N HIS A 150 -10.79 -12.73 17.93
CA HIS A 150 -11.63 -12.44 16.78
C HIS A 150 -10.88 -11.59 15.74
N VAL A 151 -10.85 -12.04 14.49
CA VAL A 151 -10.11 -11.42 13.37
C VAL A 151 -11.09 -10.94 12.30
N TYR A 152 -11.06 -9.65 11.97
CA TYR A 152 -12.03 -9.04 11.05
C TYR A 152 -11.51 -7.73 10.41
N MET A 153 -12.18 -7.27 9.35
CA MET A 153 -11.95 -5.93 8.77
C MET A 153 -12.67 -4.85 9.59
N ALA A 154 -11.89 -3.97 10.21
CA ALA A 154 -12.41 -2.89 11.06
C ALA A 154 -12.86 -1.65 10.30
N GLU A 155 -12.53 -1.57 9.01
CA GLU A 155 -13.06 -0.57 8.08
C GLU A 155 -13.23 -1.23 6.71
N MET A 156 -14.21 -0.77 5.94
CA MET A 156 -14.36 -1.15 4.54
C MET A 156 -13.04 -0.91 3.77
N PRO A 157 -12.57 -1.89 2.97
CA PRO A 157 -11.43 -1.71 2.08
C PRO A 157 -11.61 -0.46 1.24
N LYS A 158 -10.60 0.42 1.23
CA LYS A 158 -10.70 1.72 0.57
C LYS A 158 -9.52 1.95 -0.36
N VAL A 159 -9.82 2.48 -1.53
CA VAL A 159 -8.80 2.88 -2.50
C VAL A 159 -8.70 4.39 -2.55
N HIS A 160 -7.49 4.89 -2.41
CA HIS A 160 -7.14 6.26 -2.75
C HIS A 160 -6.63 6.29 -4.19
N VAL A 161 -7.29 7.07 -5.03
CA VAL A 161 -6.89 7.34 -6.42
C VAL A 161 -6.69 8.84 -6.59
N ARG A 162 -5.89 9.23 -7.58
CA ARG A 162 -5.78 10.64 -7.96
C ARG A 162 -6.88 10.96 -8.96
N ALA A 163 -7.42 12.18 -8.89
CA ALA A 163 -8.35 12.66 -9.90
C ALA A 163 -7.74 12.57 -11.31
N GLY A 164 -8.43 11.86 -12.21
CA GLY A 164 -8.02 11.63 -13.59
C GLY A 164 -7.35 10.27 -13.84
N ASP A 165 -6.96 9.52 -12.81
CA ASP A 165 -6.52 8.14 -13.00
C ASP A 165 -7.70 7.22 -13.32
N SER A 166 -7.44 6.10 -14.00
CA SER A 166 -8.44 5.05 -14.19
C SER A 166 -8.82 4.36 -12.87
N THR A 167 -10.12 4.21 -12.65
CA THR A 167 -10.74 3.53 -11.51
C THR A 167 -11.34 2.17 -11.87
N GLU A 168 -11.28 1.77 -13.14
CA GLU A 168 -11.93 0.56 -13.69
C GLU A 168 -11.57 -0.72 -12.92
N TYR A 169 -10.31 -0.84 -12.48
CA TYR A 169 -9.83 -1.98 -11.69
C TYR A 169 -10.56 -2.15 -10.35
N TYR A 170 -11.13 -1.07 -9.81
CA TYR A 170 -11.75 -1.05 -8.49
C TYR A 170 -13.28 -1.01 -8.57
N GLU A 171 -13.86 -0.39 -9.62
CA GLU A 171 -15.30 -0.15 -9.75
C GLU A 171 -16.15 -1.43 -9.81
N ASN A 172 -15.58 -2.51 -10.32
CA ASN A 172 -16.27 -3.81 -10.40
C ASN A 172 -16.17 -4.64 -9.12
N VAL A 173 -15.34 -4.20 -8.16
CA VAL A 173 -14.96 -4.98 -6.98
C VAL A 173 -15.40 -4.28 -5.70
N LEU A 174 -15.17 -2.97 -5.61
CA LEU A 174 -15.49 -2.16 -4.45
C LEU A 174 -16.68 -1.25 -4.71
N PRO A 175 -17.48 -0.94 -3.67
CA PRO A 175 -18.58 0.00 -3.81
C PRO A 175 -18.06 1.43 -4.09
N PRO A 176 -18.86 2.30 -4.73
CA PRO A 176 -18.38 3.63 -5.16
C PRO A 176 -17.86 4.51 -4.02
N ASP A 177 -18.38 4.33 -2.80
CA ASP A 177 -17.95 5.07 -1.63
C ASP A 177 -16.60 4.58 -1.08
N ALA A 178 -16.11 3.39 -1.43
CA ALA A 178 -14.75 2.94 -1.13
C ALA A 178 -13.67 3.63 -1.98
N ILE A 179 -14.06 4.19 -3.14
CA ILE A 179 -13.15 4.84 -4.09
C ILE A 179 -13.02 6.33 -3.77
N LYS A 180 -11.88 6.74 -3.22
CA LYS A 180 -11.62 8.12 -2.74
C LYS A 180 -10.65 8.85 -3.65
N SER A 181 -11.15 9.85 -4.40
CA SER A 181 -10.35 10.67 -5.35
C SER A 181 -9.81 11.99 -4.78
N LYS A 182 -9.93 12.21 -3.46
CA LYS A 182 -9.61 13.51 -2.82
C LYS A 182 -8.14 13.75 -2.54
N LYS A 183 -7.29 12.72 -2.66
CA LYS A 183 -5.90 12.78 -2.22
C LYS A 183 -4.94 12.73 -3.40
N ILE A 184 -3.74 13.25 -3.18
CA ILE A 184 -2.68 13.28 -4.19
C ILE A 184 -2.04 11.89 -4.34
N TYR A 185 -2.05 11.06 -3.29
CA TYR A 185 -1.45 9.72 -3.33
C TYR A 185 -2.41 8.63 -3.82
N ARG A 186 -1.81 7.52 -4.26
CA ARG A 186 -2.50 6.30 -4.67
C ARG A 186 -2.12 5.15 -3.73
N SER A 187 -3.12 4.44 -3.23
CA SER A 187 -2.91 3.26 -2.36
C SER A 187 -4.26 2.61 -2.06
N VAL A 188 -4.30 1.28 -1.99
CA VAL A 188 -5.41 0.58 -1.34
C VAL A 188 -5.08 0.36 0.13
N HIS A 189 -6.06 0.49 1.03
CA HIS A 189 -5.89 0.35 2.46
C HIS A 189 -6.89 -0.68 3.02
N TYR A 190 -6.38 -1.56 3.86
CA TYR A 190 -7.16 -2.48 4.70
C TYR A 190 -6.82 -2.19 6.16
N ILE A 191 -7.83 -2.13 7.03
CA ILE A 191 -7.64 -2.07 8.47
C ILE A 191 -8.17 -3.37 9.06
N ILE A 192 -7.28 -4.20 9.58
CA ILE A 192 -7.62 -5.52 10.10
C ILE A 192 -7.40 -5.52 11.61
N LYS A 193 -8.36 -6.06 12.36
CA LYS A 193 -8.19 -6.36 13.78
C LYS A 193 -7.63 -7.77 13.91
N TYR A 194 -6.50 -7.91 14.60
CA TYR A 194 -5.80 -9.19 14.78
C TYR A 194 -5.09 -9.20 16.13
N HIS A 195 -5.29 -10.24 16.95
CA HIS A 195 -4.74 -10.34 18.32
C HIS A 195 -4.95 -9.08 19.18
N GLY A 196 -6.17 -8.53 19.13
CA GLY A 196 -6.58 -7.36 19.92
C GLY A 196 -5.94 -6.04 19.48
N VAL A 197 -5.30 -5.97 18.31
CA VAL A 197 -4.70 -4.73 17.77
C VAL A 197 -5.10 -4.52 16.32
N TYR A 198 -5.07 -3.27 15.86
CA TYR A 198 -5.28 -2.95 14.45
C TYR A 198 -3.96 -2.98 13.66
N ILE A 199 -4.03 -3.60 12.49
CA ILE A 199 -2.98 -3.68 11.48
C ILE A 199 -3.46 -2.94 10.24
N GLU A 200 -2.67 -1.97 9.76
CA GLU A 200 -2.92 -1.30 8.48
C GLU A 200 -2.11 -1.99 7.38
N ILE A 201 -2.79 -2.55 6.37
CA ILE A 201 -2.16 -3.03 5.14
C ILE A 201 -2.37 -2.00 4.04
N GLN A 202 -1.29 -1.56 3.40
CA GLN A 202 -1.29 -0.66 2.26
C GLN A 202 -0.80 -1.40 1.02
N VAL A 203 -1.59 -1.43 -0.04
CA VAL A 203 -1.19 -2.01 -1.34
C VAL A 203 -0.87 -0.89 -2.32
N ARG A 204 0.32 -0.93 -2.91
CA ARG A 204 0.86 0.10 -3.81
C ARG A 204 1.67 -0.51 -4.93
N THR A 205 1.77 0.16 -6.07
CA THR A 205 2.78 -0.20 -7.07
C THR A 205 4.18 0.18 -6.59
N LEU A 206 5.22 -0.39 -7.22
CA LEU A 206 6.62 0.01 -6.94
C LEU A 206 6.86 1.51 -7.21
N PHE A 207 6.22 2.07 -8.26
CA PHE A 207 6.34 3.49 -8.57
C PHE A 207 5.61 4.37 -7.55
N GLU A 208 4.45 3.93 -7.05
CA GLU A 208 3.69 4.60 -5.99
C GLU A 208 4.45 4.61 -4.67
N GLU A 209 5.10 3.50 -4.30
CA GLU A 209 5.94 3.46 -3.11
C GLU A 209 7.18 4.34 -3.26
N GLY A 210 7.84 4.29 -4.42
CA GLY A 210 9.02 5.14 -4.68
C GLY A 210 8.70 6.62 -4.49
N TRP A 211 7.58 7.09 -5.03
CA TRP A 211 7.10 8.45 -4.77
C TRP A 211 6.69 8.66 -3.31
N GLY A 212 5.93 7.74 -2.74
CA GLY A 212 5.40 7.84 -1.39
C GLY A 212 6.49 7.93 -0.32
N GLU A 213 7.59 7.20 -0.46
CA GLU A 213 8.73 7.27 0.45
C GLU A 213 9.50 8.59 0.33
N ILE A 214 9.64 9.13 -0.88
CA ILE A 214 10.26 10.46 -1.09
C ILE A 214 9.37 11.55 -0.48
N ASP A 215 8.05 11.51 -0.71
CA ASP A 215 7.10 12.44 -0.13
C ASP A 215 7.08 12.36 1.41
N HIS A 216 7.09 11.15 1.97
CA HIS A 216 7.17 10.92 3.41
C HIS A 216 8.48 11.38 4.05
N TYR A 217 9.60 11.31 3.32
CA TYR A 217 10.90 11.74 3.83
C TYR A 217 11.05 13.27 3.78
N MET A 218 10.52 13.91 2.73
CA MET A 218 10.77 15.33 2.45
C MET A 218 9.64 16.26 2.90
N VAL A 219 8.39 15.83 2.83
CA VAL A 219 7.22 16.74 2.89
C VAL A 219 6.21 16.29 3.93
N TYR A 220 5.70 15.08 3.82
CA TYR A 220 4.64 14.60 4.71
C TYR A 220 5.21 14.07 6.03
N PRO A 221 4.66 14.45 7.20
CA PRO A 221 3.48 15.30 7.38
C PRO A 221 3.78 16.78 7.66
N TYR A 222 5.05 17.17 7.83
CA TYR A 222 5.44 18.41 8.52
C TYR A 222 5.50 19.67 7.63
N TYR A 223 5.66 19.50 6.32
CA TYR A 223 5.83 20.59 5.35
C TYR A 223 4.71 20.62 4.30
N GLN A 224 3.54 20.08 4.64
CA GLN A 224 2.40 20.00 3.71
C GLN A 224 1.93 21.36 3.19
N ASN A 225 2.19 22.47 3.89
CA ASN A 225 1.77 23.81 3.49
C ASN A 225 2.82 24.57 2.66
N ASP A 226 3.99 23.98 2.42
CA ASP A 226 5.04 24.62 1.63
C ASP A 226 4.74 24.49 0.13
N ALA A 227 4.58 25.63 -0.54
CA ALA A 227 4.17 25.69 -1.93
C ALA A 227 5.21 25.13 -2.91
N LEU A 228 6.50 25.16 -2.56
CA LEU A 228 7.56 24.60 -3.40
C LEU A 228 7.55 23.08 -3.32
N PHE A 229 7.46 22.54 -2.10
CA PHE A 229 7.37 21.10 -1.87
C PHE A 229 6.13 20.50 -2.52
N GLN A 230 4.96 21.14 -2.40
CA GLN A 230 3.74 20.70 -3.09
C GLN A 230 3.88 20.64 -4.61
N GLN A 231 4.60 21.58 -5.22
CA GLN A 231 4.84 21.57 -6.67
C GLN A 231 5.72 20.38 -7.09
N TYR A 232 6.82 20.14 -6.37
CA TYR A 232 7.72 19.02 -6.66
C TYR A 232 7.05 17.68 -6.45
N THR A 233 6.36 17.48 -5.32
CA THR A 233 5.65 16.22 -5.05
C THR A 233 4.54 16.01 -6.06
N GLY A 234 3.84 17.07 -6.48
CA GLY A 234 2.85 17.02 -7.53
C GLY A 234 3.40 16.68 -8.92
N LEU A 235 4.65 17.04 -9.24
CA LEU A 235 5.33 16.64 -10.48
C LEU A 235 5.75 15.17 -10.42
N LEU A 236 6.40 14.76 -9.34
CA LEU A 236 6.85 13.37 -9.17
C LEU A 236 5.64 12.41 -9.16
N ASN A 237 4.53 12.82 -8.54
CA ASN A 237 3.30 12.04 -8.52
C ASN A 237 2.67 11.85 -9.92
N ARG A 238 2.81 12.86 -10.79
CA ARG A 238 2.39 12.76 -12.20
C ARG A 238 3.27 11.76 -12.96
N LEU A 239 4.58 11.83 -12.75
CA LEU A 239 5.53 10.90 -13.35
C LEU A 239 5.25 9.45 -12.93
N THR A 240 4.95 9.22 -11.64
CA THR A 240 4.55 7.92 -11.12
C THR A 240 3.31 7.36 -11.82
N GLY A 241 2.27 8.19 -12.00
CA GLY A 241 1.07 7.74 -12.71
C GLY A 241 1.35 7.33 -14.16
N LEU A 242 2.15 8.13 -14.87
CA LEU A 242 2.57 7.80 -16.23
C LEU A 242 3.39 6.51 -16.29
N ALA A 243 4.27 6.29 -15.32
CA ALA A 243 5.07 5.06 -15.25
C ALA A 243 4.20 3.81 -15.05
N ASP A 244 3.18 3.88 -14.18
CA ASP A 244 2.20 2.80 -13.98
C ASP A 244 1.38 2.52 -15.24
N GLU A 245 0.92 3.57 -15.94
CA GLU A 245 0.18 3.45 -17.19
C GLU A 245 1.03 2.81 -18.29
N MET A 246 2.27 3.27 -18.46
CA MET A 246 3.21 2.70 -19.42
C MET A 246 3.52 1.22 -19.12
N GLY A 247 3.70 0.88 -17.84
CA GLY A 247 3.91 -0.51 -17.41
C GLY A 247 2.71 -1.39 -17.77
N SER A 248 1.50 -0.89 -17.51
CA SER A 248 0.25 -1.60 -17.83
C SER A 248 0.08 -1.79 -19.34
N PHE A 249 0.40 -0.77 -20.15
CA PHE A 249 0.40 -0.87 -21.60
C PHE A 249 1.41 -1.91 -22.11
N PHE A 250 2.64 -1.91 -21.59
CA PHE A 250 3.66 -2.89 -21.98
C PHE A 250 3.21 -4.33 -21.71
N ARG A 251 2.54 -4.56 -20.56
CA ARG A 251 1.95 -5.85 -20.22
C ARG A 251 0.90 -6.29 -21.24
N GLU A 252 0.07 -5.36 -21.69
CA GLU A 252 -0.99 -5.63 -22.66
C GLU A 252 -0.42 -5.94 -24.05
N VAL A 253 0.58 -5.19 -24.51
CA VAL A 253 1.30 -5.48 -25.75
C VAL A 253 1.91 -6.88 -25.72
N LYS A 254 2.55 -7.26 -24.60
CA LYS A 254 3.11 -8.61 -24.42
C LYS A 254 2.03 -9.70 -24.46
N ARG A 255 0.86 -9.45 -23.87
CA ARG A 255 -0.28 -10.39 -23.93
C ARG A 255 -0.71 -10.63 -25.38
N LEU A 256 -0.90 -9.56 -26.15
CA LEU A 256 -1.32 -9.62 -27.55
C LEU A 256 -0.27 -10.32 -28.43
N GLU A 257 1.02 -10.06 -28.21
CA GLU A 257 2.11 -10.75 -28.90
C GLU A 257 2.07 -12.27 -28.64
N ILE A 258 1.87 -12.69 -27.39
CA ILE A 258 1.76 -14.11 -27.02
C ILE A 258 0.51 -14.75 -27.65
N GLU A 259 -0.63 -14.05 -27.64
CA GLU A 259 -1.87 -14.53 -28.28
C GLU A 259 -1.70 -14.67 -29.79
N HIS A 260 -1.04 -13.72 -30.45
CA HIS A 260 -0.73 -13.79 -31.87
C HIS A 260 0.14 -15.02 -32.19
N LEU A 261 1.22 -15.23 -31.43
CA LEU A 261 2.10 -16.40 -31.61
C LEU A 261 1.34 -17.72 -31.40
N LYS A 262 0.50 -17.82 -30.37
CA LYS A 262 -0.34 -19.01 -30.14
C LYS A 262 -1.32 -19.29 -31.27
N ASN A 263 -1.87 -18.24 -31.89
CA ASN A 263 -2.77 -18.37 -33.03
C ASN A 263 -2.04 -18.75 -34.32
N MET A 264 -0.73 -18.44 -34.43
CA MET A 264 0.13 -18.91 -35.53
C MET A 264 0.60 -20.36 -35.34
N ASP A 265 0.73 -20.82 -34.09
CA ASP A 265 1.16 -22.18 -33.72
C ASP A 265 0.01 -23.23 -33.72
N VAL A 266 -1.20 -22.89 -34.19
CA VAL A 266 -2.23 -23.90 -34.53
C VAL A 266 -1.81 -24.53 -35.86
N PRO A 267 -1.32 -25.78 -35.90
CA PRO A 267 -0.97 -26.42 -37.15
C PRO A 267 -2.27 -26.72 -37.91
N GLU A 268 -2.33 -26.40 -39.21
CA GLU A 268 -3.14 -27.23 -40.11
C GLU A 268 -2.67 -28.68 -39.87
N GLU A 269 -3.62 -29.57 -39.58
CA GLU A 269 -3.36 -31.00 -39.40
C GLU A 269 -2.56 -31.52 -40.61
N ASP A 270 -1.24 -31.67 -40.47
CA ASP A 270 -0.43 -32.76 -40.99
C ASP A 270 1.05 -32.55 -40.57
N ASP A 271 1.70 -33.66 -40.19
CA ASP A 271 3.11 -33.83 -39.79
C ASP A 271 3.50 -33.64 -38.30
N ILE A 272 3.08 -34.63 -37.48
CA ILE A 272 3.67 -34.90 -36.16
C ILE A 272 5.00 -35.65 -36.34
N GLU A 273 6.13 -34.97 -36.18
CA GLU A 273 7.39 -35.61 -35.80
C GLU A 273 8.13 -34.87 -34.65
N LYS A 274 7.78 -35.29 -33.42
CA LYS A 274 8.58 -35.31 -32.17
C LYS A 274 9.62 -34.22 -31.92
N LEU A 275 9.33 -33.32 -30.97
CA LEU A 275 10.33 -32.79 -30.02
C LEU A 275 9.70 -32.63 -28.62
N PRO A 276 10.46 -32.87 -27.52
CA PRO A 276 9.91 -32.95 -26.17
C PRO A 276 9.63 -31.56 -25.60
N ILE A 277 8.41 -31.37 -25.10
CA ILE A 277 8.02 -30.16 -24.36
C ILE A 277 8.78 -30.14 -23.03
N LYS A 278 9.61 -29.12 -22.81
CA LYS A 278 10.12 -28.76 -21.48
C LYS A 278 9.26 -27.62 -20.94
N ASP A 279 8.76 -27.81 -19.73
CA ASP A 279 7.98 -26.84 -18.97
C ASP A 279 8.68 -25.47 -18.87
N VAL A 280 7.90 -24.41 -19.03
CA VAL A 280 8.33 -23.00 -19.05
C VAL A 280 8.62 -22.47 -17.63
N SER A 281 8.39 -23.27 -16.58
CA SER A 281 8.68 -22.90 -15.19
C SER A 281 10.17 -22.78 -14.87
N ASP A 282 11.06 -23.35 -15.68
CA ASP A 282 12.50 -23.41 -15.39
C ASP A 282 13.32 -22.21 -15.90
N LEU A 283 12.70 -21.23 -16.57
CA LEU A 283 13.41 -20.10 -17.20
C LEU A 283 13.57 -18.85 -16.32
N VAL A 284 13.05 -18.85 -15.09
CA VAL A 284 13.10 -17.65 -14.22
C VAL A 284 14.25 -17.68 -13.20
N GLU A 285 14.93 -18.81 -12.98
CA GLU A 285 15.90 -18.94 -11.88
C GLU A 285 17.39 -18.74 -12.24
N LYS A 286 17.75 -18.47 -13.48
CA LYS A 286 19.17 -18.23 -13.83
C LYS A 286 19.33 -17.16 -14.88
N ASP A 287 19.49 -15.92 -14.44
CA ASP A 287 20.39 -14.97 -15.08
C ASP A 287 20.89 -13.95 -14.06
N ALA A 288 21.79 -14.42 -13.19
CA ALA A 288 22.77 -13.56 -12.58
C ALA A 288 23.80 -13.16 -13.66
N ILE A 289 23.73 -11.89 -14.06
CA ILE A 289 24.80 -11.04 -14.60
C ILE A 289 25.89 -11.78 -15.39
N LYS A 290 25.86 -11.65 -16.72
CA LYS A 290 27.07 -11.48 -17.53
C LYS A 290 26.75 -10.73 -18.82
N GLU A 291 27.35 -9.55 -18.93
CA GLU A 291 27.52 -8.84 -20.19
C GLU A 291 28.15 -9.77 -21.22
N ASP A 292 27.53 -9.91 -22.38
CA ASP A 292 28.25 -9.92 -23.65
C ASP A 292 27.32 -9.51 -24.79
N VAL A 293 27.70 -8.40 -25.42
CA VAL A 293 27.05 -7.78 -26.57
C VAL A 293 27.28 -8.64 -27.80
N PHE A 294 26.20 -9.10 -28.44
CA PHE A 294 26.22 -9.44 -29.87
C PHE A 294 24.91 -9.00 -30.55
N ILE A 295 25.01 -7.92 -31.32
CA ILE A 295 23.99 -7.41 -32.23
C ILE A 295 24.15 -8.14 -33.56
N THR A 296 23.09 -8.80 -34.06
CA THR A 296 22.84 -8.90 -35.51
C THR A 296 21.35 -9.07 -35.85
N LYS A 297 20.80 -8.03 -36.49
CA LYS A 297 19.66 -7.96 -37.45
C LYS A 297 18.27 -8.43 -37.01
N ASN A 298 17.16 -7.80 -37.40
CA ASN A 298 16.79 -6.46 -37.88
C ASN A 298 15.27 -6.54 -38.04
N GLY A 299 14.54 -5.90 -37.15
CA GLY A 299 13.11 -5.62 -37.24
C GLY A 299 12.85 -4.56 -36.19
N THR A 300 12.65 -3.32 -36.60
CA THR A 300 12.55 -2.22 -35.65
C THR A 300 11.10 -2.06 -35.21
N VAL A 301 10.89 -1.58 -33.98
CA VAL A 301 9.55 -1.22 -33.45
C VAL A 301 8.78 -0.30 -34.41
N GLN A 302 9.49 0.45 -35.25
CA GLN A 302 8.94 1.29 -36.30
C GLN A 302 8.15 0.50 -37.37
N ASP A 303 8.56 -0.73 -37.67
CA ASP A 303 7.90 -1.58 -38.65
C ASP A 303 6.52 -2.04 -38.13
N CYS A 304 6.42 -2.40 -36.85
CA CYS A 304 5.14 -2.78 -36.22
C CYS A 304 4.15 -1.61 -36.07
N ILE A 305 4.65 -0.37 -35.92
CA ILE A 305 3.79 0.82 -35.80
C ILE A 305 3.18 1.21 -37.15
N ASN A 306 3.90 0.99 -38.25
CA ASN A 306 3.44 1.35 -39.60
C ASN A 306 2.32 0.43 -40.12
N ASP A 307 2.24 -0.82 -39.66
CA ASP A 307 1.18 -1.75 -40.05
C ASP A 307 -0.17 -1.44 -39.36
N VAL A 308 -0.14 -0.86 -38.16
CA VAL A 308 -1.36 -0.48 -37.41
C VAL A 308 -1.97 0.83 -37.91
N LEU A 309 -1.18 1.72 -38.53
CA LEU A 309 -1.63 3.05 -38.96
C LEU A 309 -2.15 3.10 -40.41
N ASN A 310 -2.10 2.00 -41.16
CA ASN A 310 -2.50 1.95 -42.57
C ASN A 310 -3.71 1.03 -42.87
N GLU A 311 -4.49 0.64 -41.86
CA GLU A 311 -5.88 0.15 -42.04
C GLU A 311 -6.91 1.28 -41.90
#